data_AF-A0A942HMV2-F1
#
_entry.id   AF-A0A942HMV2-F1
#
_cell.length_a   1.000
_cell.length_b   1.000
_cell.length_c   1.000
_cell.angle_alpha   90.00
_cell.angle_beta   90.00
_cell.angle_gamma   90.00
#
_symmetry.space_group_name_H-M   'P 1'
#
loop_
_entity.id
_entity.type
_entity.pdbx_description
1 polymer ?
#
loop_
_entity_poly.entity_id
_entity_poly.type
_entity_poly.pdbx_seq_one_letter_code
_entity_poly.pdbx_strand_id
1 'polypeptide(L)' 'EAIRQCVESAGRALVVLSGGSKVDDETVLQHTREIMQAGGSGVIFGRNVWQREWSEANAIIEQIKETLLANVRRTP' A
#
# COMPACT_ATOMS: atom_id res chain seq x y z
N GLU A 1 6.19 12.23 3.00
CA GLU A 1 5.58 13.44 3.58
C GLU A 1 4.11 13.62 3.17
N ALA A 2 3.78 13.72 1.88
CA ALA A 2 2.39 13.90 1.44
C ALA A 2 1.42 12.83 1.96
N ILE A 3 1.81 11.54 1.93
CA ILE A 3 0.98 10.42 2.44
C ILE A 3 0.60 10.63 3.91
N ARG A 4 1.56 10.99 4.76
CA ARG A 4 1.35 11.25 6.20
C ARG A 4 0.35 12.38 6.41
N GLN A 5 0.54 13.50 5.71
CA GLN A 5 -0.37 14.65 5.79
C GLN A 5 -1.80 14.28 5.35
N CYS A 6 -1.96 13.47 4.30
CA CYS A 6 -3.28 12.99 3.88
C CYS A 6 -3.93 12.11 4.94
N VAL A 7 -3.18 11.19 5.56
CA VAL A 7 -3.70 10.31 6.63
C VAL A 7 -4.12 11.14 7.85
N GLU A 8 -3.27 12.05 8.32
CA GLU A 8 -3.58 12.94 9.46
C GLU A 8 -4.81 13.82 9.20
N SER A 9 -4.97 14.30 7.96
CA SER A 9 -6.12 15.14 7.57
C SER A 9 -7.43 14.37 7.45
N ALA A 10 -7.39 13.04 7.31
CA ALA A 10 -8.57 12.21 7.13
C ALA A 10 -9.34 11.94 8.44
N GLY A 11 -8.75 12.28 9.59
CA GLY A 11 -9.32 12.02 10.92
C GLY A 11 -9.71 10.54 11.07
N ARG A 12 -10.98 10.26 11.35
CA ARG A 12 -11.48 8.90 11.60
C ARG A 12 -11.76 8.07 10.34
N ALA A 13 -11.60 8.65 9.15
CA ALA A 13 -11.83 7.92 7.90
C ALA A 13 -10.66 6.97 7.59
N LEU A 14 -10.97 5.79 7.05
CA LEU A 14 -9.95 4.86 6.58
C LEU A 14 -9.32 5.39 5.30
N VAL A 15 -7.99 5.38 5.23
CA VAL A 15 -7.23 5.83 4.06
C VAL A 15 -6.52 4.66 3.43
N VAL A 16 -6.71 4.46 2.12
CA VAL A 16 -5.95 3.48 1.33
C VAL A 16 -5.24 4.20 0.19
N LEU A 17 -4.00 3.77 -0.11
CA LEU A 17 -3.21 4.37 -1.18
C LEU A 17 -3.46 3.66 -2.52
N SER A 18 -3.80 4.43 -3.55
CA SER A 18 -3.98 3.92 -4.92
C SER A 18 -2.65 3.82 -5.65
N GLY A 19 -2.44 2.73 -6.40
CA GLY A 19 -1.16 2.43 -7.05
C GLY A 19 -0.87 3.14 -8.37
N GLY A 20 -1.83 3.86 -8.96
CA GLY A 20 -1.60 4.53 -10.24
C GLY A 20 -1.23 3.57 -11.38
N SER A 21 -0.31 4.01 -12.25
CA SER A 21 0.24 3.22 -13.38
C SER A 21 1.10 2.05 -12.90
N LYS A 22 1.39 1.09 -13.78
CA LYS A 22 2.33 0.00 -13.46
C LYS A 22 3.72 0.59 -13.21
N VAL A 23 4.31 0.24 -12.08
CA VAL A 23 5.68 0.57 -11.66
C VAL A 23 6.40 -0.70 -11.19
N ASP A 24 7.68 -0.58 -10.87
CA ASP A 24 8.48 -1.69 -10.35
C ASP A 24 8.08 -2.11 -8.92
N ASP A 25 8.54 -3.29 -8.53
CA ASP A 25 8.20 -3.96 -7.28
C ASP A 25 8.68 -3.16 -6.07
N GLU A 26 9.87 -2.57 -6.17
CA GLU A 26 10.44 -1.76 -5.11
C GLU A 26 9.52 -0.58 -4.79
N THR A 27 9.04 0.13 -5.82
CA THR A 27 8.11 1.25 -5.70
C THR A 27 6.76 0.80 -5.13
N VAL A 28 6.20 -0.31 -5.61
CA VAL A 28 4.93 -0.89 -5.08
C VAL A 28 5.03 -1.19 -3.59
N LEU A 29 6.12 -1.87 -3.19
CA LEU A 29 6.33 -2.25 -1.80
C LEU A 29 6.69 -1.06 -0.92
N GLN A 30 7.40 -0.07 -1.47
CA GLN A 30 7.71 1.17 -0.78
C GLN A 30 6.44 1.97 -0.48
N HIS A 31 5.55 2.15 -1.46
CA HIS A 31 4.24 2.75 -1.25
C HIS A 31 3.42 2.03 -0.18
N THR A 32 3.47 0.69 -0.17
CA THR A 32 2.80 -0.13 0.85
C THR A 32 3.38 0.14 2.24
N ARG A 33 4.70 0.18 2.39
CA ARG A 33 5.34 0.51 3.67
C ARG A 33 5.01 1.93 4.13
N GLU A 34 5.05 2.90 3.21
CA GLU A 34 4.80 4.31 3.53
C GLU A 34 3.39 4.56 4.04
N ILE A 35 2.36 3.99 3.39
CA ILE A 35 0.98 4.16 3.87
C ILE A 35 0.76 3.51 5.23
N MET A 36 1.37 2.34 5.47
CA MET A 36 1.27 1.66 6.77
C MET A 36 2.01 2.42 7.87
N GLN A 37 3.21 2.95 7.58
CA GLN A 37 3.98 3.78 8.52
C GLN A 37 3.26 5.10 8.83
N ALA A 38 2.52 5.66 7.87
CA ALA A 38 1.70 6.85 8.07
C ALA A 38 0.44 6.60 8.91
N GLY A 39 0.11 5.36 9.25
CA GLY A 39 -1.12 4.99 9.97
C GLY A 39 -2.35 4.79 9.06
N GLY A 40 -2.13 4.71 7.74
CA GLY A 40 -3.17 4.37 6.78
C GLY A 40 -3.62 2.91 6.91
N SER A 41 -4.71 2.59 6.22
CA SER A 41 -5.40 1.29 6.31
C SER A 41 -4.95 0.26 5.27
N GLY A 42 -4.10 0.65 4.30
CA GLY A 42 -3.53 -0.25 3.30
C GLY A 42 -3.45 0.34 1.91
N VAL A 43 -3.49 -0.52 0.89
CA VAL A 43 -3.32 -0.18 -0.52
C VAL A 43 -4.44 -0.74 -1.38
N ILE A 44 -4.68 -0.10 -2.53
CA ILE A 44 -5.55 -0.62 -3.59
C ILE A 44 -4.80 -0.59 -4.92
N PHE A 45 -4.34 -1.77 -5.35
CA PHE A 45 -3.52 -1.93 -6.55
C PHE A 45 -4.25 -2.73 -7.62
N GLY A 46 -4.58 -2.06 -8.73
CA GLY A 46 -5.02 -2.68 -9.98
C GLY A 46 -3.81 -3.04 -10.84
N ARG A 47 -3.39 -2.11 -11.72
CA ARG A 47 -2.29 -2.26 -12.70
C ARG A 47 -0.99 -2.87 -12.16
N ASN A 48 -0.65 -2.57 -10.91
CA ASN A 48 0.51 -3.14 -10.23
C ASN A 48 0.36 -4.62 -9.85
N VAL A 49 -0.75 -5.28 -10.19
CA VAL A 49 -0.99 -6.71 -9.98
C VAL A 49 -1.34 -7.40 -11.31
N TRP A 50 -2.52 -7.12 -11.89
CA TRP A 50 -3.05 -7.84 -13.07
C TRP A 50 -2.29 -7.64 -14.40
N GLN A 51 -1.38 -6.66 -14.49
CA GLN A 51 -0.53 -6.47 -15.68
C GLN A 51 0.84 -7.14 -15.55
N ARG A 52 1.03 -7.97 -14.52
CA ARG A 52 2.24 -8.79 -14.31
C ARG A 52 1.96 -10.22 -14.76
N GLU A 53 3.02 -10.98 -15.00
CA GLU A 53 2.87 -12.42 -15.17
C GLU A 53 2.31 -13.04 -13.89
N TRP A 54 1.57 -14.15 -14.02
CA TRP A 54 0.83 -14.73 -12.89
C TRP A 54 1.71 -15.04 -11.67
N SER A 55 2.90 -15.58 -11.89
CA SER A 55 3.86 -15.90 -10.82
C SER A 55 4.35 -14.63 -10.12
N GLU A 56 4.67 -13.58 -10.87
CA GLU A 56 5.08 -12.27 -10.35
C GLU A 56 3.94 -11.57 -9.59
N ALA A 57 2.72 -11.67 -10.11
CA ALA A 57 1.52 -11.12 -9.48
C ALA A 57 1.29 -11.77 -8.10
N ASN A 58 1.41 -13.09 -8.01
CA ASN A 58 1.29 -13.78 -6.71
C ASN A 58 2.44 -13.42 -5.77
N ALA A 59 3.67 -13.36 -6.27
CA ALA A 59 4.83 -13.00 -5.45
C ALA A 59 4.71 -11.60 -4.85
N ILE A 60 4.24 -10.61 -5.63
CA ILE A 60 4.04 -9.25 -5.12
C ILE A 60 2.86 -9.17 -4.15
N ILE A 61 1.78 -9.93 -4.39
CA ILE A 61 0.62 -9.99 -3.47
C ILE A 61 1.04 -10.51 -2.09
N GLU A 62 1.84 -11.57 -2.01
CA GLU A 62 2.29 -12.11 -0.73
C GLU A 62 3.15 -11.11 0.05
N GLN A 63 4.10 -10.44 -0.61
CA GLN A 63 4.92 -9.40 0.04
C GLN A 63 4.10 -8.19 0.52
N ILE A 64 3.07 -7.79 -0.23
CA ILE A 64 2.12 -6.76 0.21
C ILE A 64 1.39 -7.24 1.46
N LYS A 65 0.82 -8.46 1.44
CA LYS A 65 0.09 -9.04 2.58
C LYS A 65 0.95 -9.11 3.84
N GLU A 66 2.21 -9.56 3.72
CA GLU A 66 3.17 -9.59 4.82
C GLU A 66 3.35 -8.20 5.45
N THR A 67 3.54 -7.17 4.61
CA THR A 67 3.71 -5.79 5.07
C THR A 67 2.47 -5.27 5.80
N LEU A 68 1.27 -5.56 5.27
CA LEU A 68 -0.01 -5.16 5.86
C LEU A 68 -0.23 -5.82 7.22
N LEU A 69 0.01 -7.13 7.32
CA LEU A 69 -0.20 -7.91 8.54
C LEU A 69 0.82 -7.58 9.64
N ALA A 70 2.06 -7.25 9.28
CA ALA A 70 3.10 -6.87 10.23
C ALA A 70 2.86 -5.50 10.88
N ASN A 71 2.09 -4.61 10.24
CA ASN A 71 1.96 -3.20 10.64
C ASN A 71 0.52 -2.78 10.90
N VAL A 72 -0.31 -3.64 11.50
CA VAL A 72 -1.67 -3.28 11.90
C VAL A 72 -1.64 -2.33 13.10
N ARG A 73 -1.43 -1.04 12.84
CA ARG A 73 -1.56 0.06 13.80
C ARG A 73 -2.47 1.11 13.21
N ARG A 74 -3.45 1.58 13.99
CA ARG A 74 -4.28 2.73 13.63
C ARG A 74 -3.91 3.89 14.52
N THR A 75 -3.59 5.03 13.90
CA THR A 75 -3.50 6.31 14.58
C THR A 75 -4.93 6.89 14.64
N PRO A 76 -5.52 7.10 15.83
CA PRO A 76 -6.89 7.62 15.97
C PRO A 76 -7.07 9.04 15.46
#